data_AF-A0A963QLH3-F1
#
_entry.id   AF-A0A963QLH3-F1
#
_cell.length_a   1.000
_cell.length_b   1.000
_cell.length_c   1.000
_cell.angle_alpha   90.00
_cell.angle_beta   90.00
_cell.angle_gamma   90.00
#
_symmetry.space_group_name_H-M   'P 1'
#
loop_
_entity.id
_entity.type
_entity.pdbx_description
1 polymer ?
#
loop_
_entity_poly.entity_id
_entity_poly.type
_entity_poly.pdbx_seq_one_letter_code
_entity_poly.pdbx_strand_id
1 'polypeptide(L)'
;MNPIDTTTTSLDRGYSEMPIPFGWFAIALSHEIANGQIETMKYFGTEFVVWRGGDGKLRATDPFCPHLGAHLGVASDVVGNDLRCPYHHWQFNGEGGVTKIPYTDVISPSMKRSCLPTWPIEEVDGVVYAWYHPAKAAPKWEVARIPECPNGDWVLARSKQWIVNIHCREIPENGQDYAHFGAVHGVPGAPAAEFKVDAWSRRNTVNAEMKTPKGLMKAQIDVTATGPGQSIVEYKDVTHVV
;
A
#
# COMPACT_ATOMS: atom_id res chain seq x y z
N MET A 1 2.14 9.19 23.81
CA MET A 1 1.95 7.75 23.54
C MET A 1 2.34 7.00 24.79
N ASN A 2 1.47 6.13 25.30
CA ASN A 2 1.87 5.25 26.40
C ASN A 2 2.75 4.12 25.84
N PRO A 3 3.75 3.63 26.59
CA PRO A 3 4.51 2.46 26.18
C PRO A 3 3.56 1.27 25.98
N ILE A 4 3.71 0.56 24.86
CA ILE A 4 3.03 -0.71 24.65
C ILE A 4 3.62 -1.69 25.67
N ASP A 5 2.78 -2.17 26.58
CA ASP A 5 3.13 -3.25 27.49
C ASP A 5 3.30 -4.54 26.69
N THR A 6 4.55 -4.96 26.49
CA THR A 6 4.90 -6.20 25.79
C THR A 6 4.85 -7.44 26.69
N THR A 7 4.46 -7.29 27.97
CA THR A 7 4.47 -8.39 28.95
C THR A 7 3.19 -9.22 28.95
N THR A 8 2.12 -8.71 28.32
CA THR A 8 0.90 -9.49 28.11
C THR A 8 1.02 -10.26 26.80
N THR A 9 1.55 -11.48 26.85
CA THR A 9 1.50 -12.38 25.70
C THR A 9 0.05 -12.81 25.50
N SER A 10 -0.62 -12.27 24.49
CA SER A 10 -1.73 -13.00 23.89
C SER A 10 -1.23 -14.42 23.58
N LEU A 11 -1.98 -15.45 23.96
CA LEU A 11 -1.66 -16.84 23.57
C LEU A 11 -1.32 -16.84 22.08
N ASP A 12 -0.07 -17.13 21.74
CA ASP A 12 0.36 -17.12 20.35
C ASP A 12 -0.46 -18.18 19.61
N ARG A 13 -1.28 -17.72 18.66
CA ARG A 13 -2.12 -18.58 17.81
C ARG A 13 -1.31 -19.20 16.67
N GLY A 14 0.03 -19.17 16.74
CA GLY A 14 0.96 -19.55 15.69
C GLY A 14 1.19 -18.46 14.65
N TYR A 15 0.82 -17.21 14.96
CA TYR A 15 0.92 -16.10 14.01
C TYR A 15 2.35 -15.58 13.87
N SER A 16 3.18 -15.75 14.90
CA SER A 16 4.59 -15.35 14.86
C SER A 16 5.40 -16.13 13.82
N GLU A 17 4.96 -17.34 13.47
CA GLU A 17 5.62 -18.22 12.49
C GLU A 17 5.06 -18.06 11.07
N MET A 18 4.00 -17.28 10.89
CA MET A 18 3.38 -17.12 9.59
C MET A 18 4.12 -16.10 8.71
N PRO A 19 4.33 -16.41 7.42
CA PRO A 19 4.98 -15.50 6.50
C PRO A 19 4.08 -14.32 6.14
N ILE A 20 4.69 -13.17 5.85
CA ILE A 20 4.01 -12.04 5.24
C ILE A 20 3.58 -12.46 3.81
N PRO A 21 2.29 -12.31 3.44
CA PRO A 21 1.85 -12.63 2.09
C PRO A 21 2.43 -11.65 1.07
N PHE A 22 2.78 -12.13 -0.12
CA PHE A 22 3.24 -11.25 -1.20
C PHE A 22 2.06 -10.51 -1.84
N GLY A 23 2.30 -9.29 -2.32
CA GLY A 23 1.26 -8.46 -2.92
C GLY A 23 1.57 -6.97 -2.91
N TRP A 24 0.64 -6.19 -3.45
CA TRP A 24 0.60 -4.74 -3.30
C TRP A 24 0.00 -4.35 -1.94
N PHE A 25 0.65 -3.45 -1.23
CA PHE A 25 0.20 -2.89 0.04
C PHE A 25 0.18 -1.37 -0.03
N ALA A 26 -0.90 -0.76 0.45
CA ALA A 26 -0.96 0.70 0.64
C ALA A 26 0.02 1.11 1.74
N ILE A 27 0.96 1.99 1.42
CA ILE A 27 2.02 2.45 2.33
C ILE A 27 1.93 3.94 2.68
N ALA A 28 1.24 4.73 1.87
CA ALA A 28 1.03 6.15 2.12
C ALA A 28 -0.13 6.67 1.25
N LEU A 29 -0.66 7.84 1.59
CA LEU A 29 -1.43 8.66 0.66
C LEU A 29 -0.46 9.44 -0.23
N SER A 30 -0.82 9.61 -1.50
CA SER A 30 -0.02 10.29 -2.51
C SER A 30 0.53 11.65 -2.05
N HIS A 31 -0.32 12.44 -1.38
CA HIS A 31 0.00 13.80 -0.94
C HIS A 31 0.94 13.86 0.26
N GLU A 32 1.20 12.74 0.95
CA GLU A 32 2.14 12.68 2.08
C GLU A 32 3.59 12.73 1.61
N ILE A 33 3.84 12.45 0.32
CA ILE A 33 5.17 12.48 -0.30
C ILE A 33 5.13 13.53 -1.41
N ALA A 34 5.48 14.77 -1.11
CA ALA A 34 5.51 15.86 -2.07
C ALA A 34 6.68 15.74 -3.06
N ASN A 35 6.66 16.51 -4.16
CA ASN A 35 7.78 16.59 -5.10
C ASN A 35 9.08 16.98 -4.38
N GLY A 36 10.15 16.22 -4.60
CA GLY A 36 11.44 16.41 -3.95
C GLY A 36 11.54 15.86 -2.52
N GLN A 37 10.45 15.30 -1.97
CA GLN A 37 10.45 14.69 -0.65
C GLN A 37 10.98 13.25 -0.71
N ILE A 38 11.63 12.86 0.38
CA ILE A 38 12.20 11.53 0.61
C ILE A 38 11.64 11.02 1.93
N GLU A 39 11.10 9.81 1.93
CA GLU A 39 10.51 9.16 3.09
C GLU A 39 11.12 7.78 3.31
N THR A 40 11.35 7.43 4.59
CA THR A 40 11.79 6.08 4.98
C THR A 40 10.58 5.28 5.43
N MET A 41 10.22 4.28 4.64
CA MET A 41 9.07 3.41 4.85
C MET A 41 9.48 2.18 5.66
N LYS A 42 8.78 1.91 6.77
CA LYS A 42 9.02 0.75 7.64
C LYS A 42 7.90 -0.27 7.51
N TYR A 43 8.08 -1.21 6.59
CA TYR A 43 7.12 -2.27 6.27
C TYR A 43 7.84 -3.60 6.07
N PHE A 44 7.08 -4.69 6.16
CA PHE A 44 7.54 -6.04 5.82
C PHE A 44 8.74 -6.55 6.66
N GLY A 45 8.88 -6.05 7.89
CA GLY A 45 10.01 -6.38 8.77
C GLY A 45 11.35 -5.76 8.32
N THR A 46 11.32 -4.80 7.40
CA THR A 46 12.48 -4.08 6.87
C THR A 46 12.15 -2.58 6.74
N GLU A 47 13.09 -1.82 6.18
CA GLU A 47 12.84 -0.48 5.69
C GLU A 47 13.31 -0.31 4.24
N PHE A 48 12.73 0.68 3.56
CA PHE A 48 13.10 1.12 2.22
C PHE A 48 12.84 2.63 2.08
N VAL A 49 13.47 3.26 1.11
CA VAL A 49 13.38 4.70 0.87
C VAL A 49 12.50 4.95 -0.34
N VAL A 50 11.51 5.82 -0.20
CA VAL A 50 10.65 6.31 -1.26
C VAL A 50 10.96 7.77 -1.51
N TRP A 51 11.01 8.20 -2.76
CA TRP A 51 11.13 9.63 -3.08
C TRP A 51 10.32 10.00 -4.31
N ARG A 52 9.97 11.29 -4.40
CA ARG A 52 9.31 11.85 -5.58
C ARG A 52 10.26 12.76 -6.35
N GLY A 53 10.45 12.46 -7.63
CA GLY A 53 11.25 13.30 -8.52
C GLY A 53 10.58 14.64 -8.85
N GLY A 54 11.32 15.54 -9.50
CA GLY A 54 10.77 16.76 -10.08
C GLY A 54 9.75 16.51 -11.19
N ASP A 55 9.77 15.32 -11.79
CA ASP A 55 8.75 14.83 -12.72
C ASP A 55 7.44 14.37 -12.05
N GLY A 56 7.37 14.45 -10.73
CA GLY A 56 6.20 14.04 -9.95
C GLY A 56 6.05 12.53 -9.80
N LYS A 57 6.99 11.70 -10.29
CA LYS A 57 6.88 10.24 -10.16
C LYS A 57 7.54 9.72 -8.89
N LEU A 58 6.90 8.75 -8.26
CA LEU A 58 7.47 8.02 -7.12
C LEU A 58 8.47 6.97 -7.56
N ARG A 59 9.48 6.76 -6.73
CA ARG A 59 10.56 5.78 -6.89
C ARG A 59 10.87 5.19 -5.52
N ALA A 60 11.33 3.94 -5.47
CA ALA A 60 11.61 3.28 -4.22
C ALA A 60 12.84 2.37 -4.29
N THR A 61 13.63 2.36 -3.22
CA THR A 61 14.93 1.69 -3.14
C THR A 61 15.21 1.08 -1.78
N ASP A 62 16.05 0.06 -1.72
CA ASP A 62 16.73 -0.33 -0.48
C ASP A 62 17.44 0.90 0.14
N PRO A 63 17.52 0.98 1.47
CA PRO A 63 17.85 2.22 2.15
C PRO A 63 19.35 2.52 2.20
N PHE A 64 20.24 1.58 1.87
CA PHE A 64 21.67 1.74 2.07
C PHE A 64 22.42 1.95 0.75
N CYS A 65 23.23 3.00 0.71
CA CYS A 65 24.06 3.33 -0.45
C CYS A 65 25.08 2.20 -0.72
N PRO A 66 25.16 1.65 -1.95
CA PRO A 66 26.07 0.55 -2.28
C PRO A 66 27.56 0.96 -2.27
N HIS A 67 27.87 2.25 -2.10
CA HIS A 67 29.24 2.73 -1.98
C HIS A 67 29.85 2.36 -0.62
N LEU A 68 29.35 2.95 0.48
CA LEU A 68 29.87 2.75 1.83
C LEU A 68 28.75 2.68 2.90
N GLY A 69 27.53 2.32 2.52
CA GLY A 69 26.45 1.99 3.46
C GLY A 69 25.73 3.18 4.11
N ALA A 70 25.92 4.41 3.62
CA ALA A 70 25.13 5.55 4.11
C ALA A 70 23.63 5.31 3.92
N HIS A 71 22.83 5.60 4.94
CA HIS A 71 21.37 5.47 4.85
C HIS A 71 20.78 6.61 4.00
N LEU A 72 20.23 6.27 2.84
CA LEU A 72 19.71 7.17 1.81
C LEU A 72 18.41 7.87 2.21
N GLY A 73 17.73 7.43 3.27
CA GLY A 73 16.59 8.14 3.84
C GLY A 73 16.97 9.25 4.83
N VAL A 74 18.26 9.39 5.15
CA VAL A 74 18.74 10.36 6.16
C VAL A 74 19.59 11.41 5.48
N ALA A 75 19.16 12.67 5.50
CA ALA A 75 19.88 13.84 4.97
C ALA A 75 20.23 13.78 3.45
N SER A 76 19.69 12.81 2.70
CA SER A 76 19.71 12.85 1.23
C SER A 76 18.84 13.98 0.70
N ASP A 77 19.04 14.31 -0.57
CA ASP A 77 18.16 15.20 -1.31
C ASP A 77 17.85 14.65 -2.71
N VAL A 78 16.82 15.21 -3.35
CA VAL A 78 16.42 14.87 -4.72
C VAL A 78 17.02 15.90 -5.68
N VAL A 79 17.81 15.44 -6.65
CA VAL A 79 18.42 16.28 -7.69
C VAL A 79 17.78 15.94 -9.03
N GLY A 80 16.89 16.81 -9.51
CA GLY A 80 16.05 16.49 -10.66
C GLY A 80 15.10 15.35 -10.31
N ASN A 81 15.42 14.14 -10.77
CA ASN A 81 14.66 12.92 -10.45
C ASN A 81 15.45 11.92 -9.61
N ASP A 82 16.75 12.17 -9.40
CA ASP A 82 17.65 11.22 -8.80
C ASP A 82 17.78 11.44 -7.30
N LEU A 83 17.93 10.34 -6.56
CA LEU A 83 18.23 10.34 -5.15
C LEU A 83 19.73 10.54 -4.95
N ARG A 84 20.14 11.61 -4.26
CA ARG A 84 21.55 11.90 -4.00
C ARG A 84 21.93 11.52 -2.58
N CYS A 85 22.89 10.60 -2.47
CA CYS A 85 23.44 10.13 -1.20
C CYS A 85 24.09 11.27 -0.41
N PRO A 86 23.86 11.38 0.91
CA PRO A 86 24.34 12.49 1.73
C PRO A 86 25.85 12.46 1.97
N TYR A 87 26.49 11.30 1.72
CA TYR A 87 27.88 11.11 2.12
C TYR A 87 28.85 11.56 1.03
N HIS A 88 28.71 11.02 -0.18
CA HIS A 88 29.62 11.28 -1.30
C HIS A 88 28.89 11.81 -2.55
N HIS A 89 27.60 12.14 -2.40
CA HIS A 89 26.77 12.77 -3.44
C HIS A 89 26.64 11.94 -4.73
N TRP A 90 26.77 10.61 -4.64
CA TRP A 90 26.36 9.70 -5.73
C TRP A 90 24.86 9.85 -5.96
N GLN A 91 24.46 9.95 -7.22
CA GLN A 91 23.06 10.08 -7.63
C GLN A 91 22.58 8.77 -8.23
N PHE A 92 21.38 8.35 -7.82
CA PHE A 92 20.74 7.11 -8.26
C PHE A 92 19.37 7.40 -8.88
N ASN A 93 19.09 6.79 -10.03
CA ASN A 93 17.77 6.87 -10.66
C ASN A 93 16.76 5.88 -10.03
N GLY A 94 15.52 5.88 -10.54
CA GLY A 94 14.45 5.00 -10.06
C GLY A 94 14.66 3.52 -10.36
N GLU A 95 15.60 3.19 -11.25
CA GLU A 95 16.00 1.84 -11.63
C GLU A 95 17.21 1.33 -10.82
N GLY A 96 17.73 2.16 -9.89
CA GLY A 96 18.86 1.80 -9.02
C GLY A 96 20.23 1.94 -9.68
N GLY A 97 20.30 2.59 -10.83
CA GLY A 97 21.52 2.89 -11.57
C GLY A 97 22.15 4.20 -11.13
N VAL A 98 23.49 4.24 -11.09
CA VAL A 98 24.25 5.47 -10.83
C VAL A 98 24.20 6.37 -12.06
N THR A 99 23.63 7.55 -11.90
CA THR A 99 23.55 8.58 -12.95
C THR A 99 24.72 9.56 -12.89
N LYS A 100 25.22 9.84 -11.69
CA LYS A 100 26.31 10.79 -11.48
C LYS A 100 27.15 10.45 -10.25
N ILE A 101 28.48 10.56 -10.42
CA ILE A 101 29.45 10.62 -9.32
C ILE A 101 30.17 11.97 -9.43
N PRO A 102 30.20 12.83 -8.40
CA PRO A 102 30.71 14.19 -8.54
C PRO A 102 32.17 14.33 -8.99
N TYR A 103 32.97 13.29 -8.73
CA TYR A 103 34.43 13.32 -8.85
C TYR A 103 34.97 12.34 -9.90
N THR A 104 34.11 11.74 -10.72
CA THR A 104 34.54 10.92 -11.86
C THR A 104 33.43 10.76 -12.90
N ASP A 105 33.81 10.76 -14.17
CA ASP A 105 32.93 10.40 -15.29
C ASP A 105 32.98 8.89 -15.62
N VAL A 106 33.91 8.17 -14.99
CA VAL A 106 34.12 6.73 -15.21
C VAL A 106 33.21 5.94 -14.27
N ILE A 107 32.01 5.63 -14.76
CA ILE A 107 31.03 4.78 -14.08
C ILE A 107 30.89 3.49 -14.88
N SER A 108 31.09 2.34 -14.25
CA SER A 108 31.00 1.05 -14.93
C SER A 108 29.59 0.80 -15.48
N PRO A 109 29.45 0.06 -16.60
CA PRO A 109 28.14 -0.28 -17.16
C PRO A 109 27.22 -1.03 -16.19
N SER A 110 27.78 -1.84 -15.27
CA SER A 110 26.98 -2.51 -14.25
C SER A 110 26.38 -1.53 -13.25
N MET A 111 27.16 -0.55 -12.76
CA MET A 111 26.68 0.48 -11.85
C MET A 111 25.64 1.41 -12.49
N LYS A 112 25.80 1.74 -13.78
CA LYS A 112 24.79 2.53 -14.51
C LYS A 112 23.46 1.79 -14.70
N ARG A 113 23.49 0.46 -14.76
CA ARG A 113 22.28 -0.36 -14.95
C ARG A 113 21.49 -0.52 -13.66
N SER A 114 22.10 -1.11 -12.64
CA SER A 114 21.44 -1.33 -11.34
C SER A 114 22.48 -1.85 -10.34
N CYS A 115 22.90 -1.01 -9.40
CA CYS A 115 23.72 -1.43 -8.24
C CYS A 115 23.03 -1.16 -6.90
N LEU A 116 21.93 -0.42 -6.91
CA LEU A 116 21.09 -0.14 -5.76
C LEU A 116 19.75 -0.87 -5.97
N PRO A 117 19.40 -1.88 -5.15
CA PRO A 117 18.15 -2.62 -5.35
C PRO A 117 16.92 -1.73 -5.20
N THR A 118 15.93 -1.91 -6.08
CA THR A 118 14.70 -1.12 -6.10
C THR A 118 13.49 -1.92 -5.61
N TRP A 119 12.42 -1.19 -5.28
CA TRP A 119 11.11 -1.75 -4.92
C TRP A 119 10.08 -1.34 -5.97
N PRO A 120 9.24 -2.27 -6.48
CA PRO A 120 8.12 -1.87 -7.33
C PRO A 120 7.15 -1.01 -6.51
N ILE A 121 6.86 0.17 -7.05
CA ILE A 121 6.02 1.18 -6.42
C ILE A 121 5.05 1.72 -7.46
N GLU A 122 3.80 1.88 -7.07
CA GLU A 122 2.73 2.37 -7.94
C GLU A 122 1.91 3.43 -7.21
N GLU A 123 1.47 4.44 -7.95
CA GLU A 123 0.62 5.50 -7.44
C GLU A 123 -0.70 5.48 -8.20
N VAL A 124 -1.76 5.10 -7.50
CA VAL A 124 -3.08 4.87 -8.08
C VAL A 124 -4.14 5.46 -7.15
N ASP A 125 -5.06 6.25 -7.72
CA ASP A 125 -6.23 6.81 -7.04
C ASP A 125 -5.90 7.54 -5.73
N GLY A 126 -4.78 8.27 -5.72
CA GLY A 126 -4.32 9.05 -4.56
C GLY A 126 -3.66 8.22 -3.45
N VAL A 127 -3.35 6.95 -3.69
CA VAL A 127 -2.69 6.04 -2.75
C VAL A 127 -1.38 5.52 -3.35
N VAL A 128 -0.37 5.40 -2.50
CA VAL A 128 0.94 4.83 -2.84
C VAL A 128 0.97 3.38 -2.42
N TYR A 129 1.30 2.50 -3.36
CA TYR A 129 1.41 1.06 -3.14
C TYR A 129 2.84 0.59 -3.35
N ALA A 130 3.33 -0.27 -2.46
CA ALA A 130 4.58 -1.00 -2.63
C ALA A 130 4.31 -2.49 -2.81
N TRP A 131 5.01 -3.12 -3.75
CA TRP A 131 4.96 -4.57 -3.95
C TRP A 131 5.95 -5.27 -3.02
N TYR A 132 5.45 -6.22 -2.24
CA TYR A 132 6.27 -7.11 -1.44
C TYR A 132 6.25 -8.52 -2.00
N HIS A 133 7.43 -9.16 -2.07
CA HIS A 133 7.56 -10.59 -2.27
C HIS A 133 8.80 -11.09 -1.49
N PRO A 134 8.72 -12.20 -0.74
CA PRO A 134 9.84 -12.66 0.10
C PRO A 134 11.12 -12.97 -0.70
N ALA A 135 10.96 -13.43 -1.94
CA ALA A 135 12.07 -13.66 -2.87
C ALA A 135 12.39 -12.47 -3.81
N LYS A 136 11.89 -11.26 -3.53
CA LYS A 136 12.01 -10.06 -4.38
C LYS A 136 11.58 -10.30 -5.85
N ALA A 137 10.60 -11.18 -6.08
CA ALA A 137 10.03 -11.42 -7.40
C ALA A 137 9.13 -10.26 -7.85
N ALA A 138 9.07 -10.02 -9.15
CA ALA A 138 8.26 -8.97 -9.75
C ALA A 138 6.75 -9.13 -9.45
N PRO A 139 5.96 -8.03 -9.54
CA PRO A 139 4.51 -8.07 -9.42
C PRO A 139 3.86 -9.11 -10.33
N LYS A 140 2.87 -9.83 -9.80
CA LYS A 140 2.08 -10.83 -10.55
C LYS A 140 0.73 -10.31 -11.03
N TRP A 141 0.33 -9.14 -10.56
CA TRP A 141 -0.87 -8.41 -10.95
C TRP A 141 -0.63 -6.92 -10.78
N GLU A 142 -1.43 -6.11 -11.45
CA GLU A 142 -1.41 -4.65 -11.32
C GLU A 142 -2.19 -4.19 -10.09
N VAL A 143 -1.89 -2.99 -9.59
CA VAL A 143 -2.71 -2.35 -8.56
C VAL A 143 -4.13 -2.17 -9.11
N ALA A 144 -5.14 -2.62 -8.35
CA ALA A 144 -6.52 -2.44 -8.76
C ALA A 144 -6.88 -0.96 -8.71
N ARG A 145 -7.69 -0.51 -9.66
CA ARG A 145 -8.19 0.86 -9.74
C ARG A 145 -9.61 0.91 -9.18
N ILE A 146 -9.94 1.99 -8.51
CA ILE A 146 -11.33 2.33 -8.22
C ILE A 146 -12.04 2.48 -9.56
N PRO A 147 -13.20 1.83 -9.76
CA PRO A 147 -13.97 1.97 -11.00
C PRO A 147 -14.14 3.45 -11.38
N GLU A 148 -13.95 3.76 -12.65
CA GLU A 148 -13.95 5.15 -13.13
C GLU A 148 -15.25 5.86 -12.74
N CYS A 149 -15.10 7.04 -12.12
CA CYS A 149 -16.17 8.00 -12.08
C CYS A 149 -16.28 8.65 -13.46
N PRO A 150 -17.42 8.53 -14.16
CA PRO A 150 -17.65 9.37 -15.33
C PRO A 150 -17.56 10.84 -14.87
N ASN A 151 -16.65 11.61 -15.47
CA ASN A 151 -16.44 13.06 -15.28
C ASN A 151 -15.46 13.51 -14.16
N GLY A 152 -14.84 12.60 -13.40
CA GLY A 152 -13.77 12.98 -12.46
C GLY A 152 -14.24 13.70 -11.19
N ASP A 153 -15.52 13.52 -10.81
CA ASP A 153 -16.16 14.21 -9.69
C ASP A 153 -15.84 13.61 -8.30
N TRP A 154 -14.96 12.60 -8.23
CA TRP A 154 -14.62 11.98 -6.96
C TRP A 154 -13.51 12.76 -6.27
N VAL A 155 -13.79 13.16 -5.04
CA VAL A 155 -12.80 13.76 -4.14
C VAL A 155 -12.54 12.80 -2.99
N LEU A 156 -11.30 12.73 -2.52
CA LEU A 156 -10.98 12.05 -1.27
C LEU A 156 -11.68 12.79 -0.13
N ALA A 157 -12.85 12.30 0.27
CA ALA A 157 -13.65 12.95 1.32
C ALA A 157 -12.98 12.84 2.71
N ARG A 158 -12.34 11.69 2.98
CA ARG A 158 -11.66 11.42 4.26
C ARG A 158 -10.70 10.23 4.14
N SER A 159 -9.60 10.28 4.86
CA SER A 159 -8.74 9.13 5.16
C SER A 159 -8.72 8.85 6.67
N LYS A 160 -8.47 7.59 7.04
CA LYS A 160 -8.22 7.17 8.43
C LYS A 160 -7.18 6.06 8.45
N GLN A 161 -6.35 6.06 9.47
CA GLN A 161 -5.32 5.05 9.70
C GLN A 161 -5.37 4.58 11.14
N TRP A 162 -5.14 3.28 11.33
CA TRP A 162 -5.05 2.66 12.64
C TRP A 162 -3.84 1.72 12.67
N ILE A 163 -3.21 1.62 13.83
CA ILE A 163 -2.21 0.58 14.12
C ILE A 163 -2.92 -0.48 14.95
N VAL A 164 -2.97 -1.70 14.43
CA VAL A 164 -3.59 -2.84 15.10
C VAL A 164 -2.55 -3.95 15.23
N ASN A 165 -2.26 -4.34 16.48
CA ASN A 165 -1.23 -5.33 16.79
C ASN A 165 -1.76 -6.76 16.62
N ILE A 166 -2.09 -7.14 15.39
CA ILE A 166 -2.57 -8.48 15.01
C ILE A 166 -1.87 -8.94 13.73
N HIS A 167 -1.96 -10.24 13.43
CA HIS A 167 -1.50 -10.73 12.14
C HIS A 167 -2.42 -10.23 11.03
N CYS A 168 -1.84 -9.76 9.92
CA CYS A 168 -2.59 -9.12 8.82
C CYS A 168 -3.71 -9.98 8.20
N ARG A 169 -3.66 -11.32 8.37
CA ARG A 169 -4.69 -12.28 7.94
C ARG A 169 -6.04 -12.10 8.67
N GLU A 170 -6.05 -11.63 9.91
CA GLU A 170 -7.27 -11.48 10.71
C GLU A 170 -8.27 -10.48 10.06
N ILE A 171 -7.74 -9.42 9.43
CA ILE A 171 -8.58 -8.42 8.73
C ILE A 171 -9.38 -9.04 7.56
N PRO A 172 -8.77 -9.69 6.55
CA PRO A 172 -9.50 -10.24 5.42
C PRO A 172 -10.43 -11.42 5.75
N GLU A 173 -10.31 -12.07 6.92
CA GLU A 173 -11.24 -13.13 7.35
C GLU A 173 -12.66 -12.60 7.58
N ASN A 174 -12.80 -11.32 7.95
CA ASN A 174 -14.10 -10.63 8.08
C ASN A 174 -14.91 -10.67 6.76
N GLY A 175 -14.23 -10.81 5.62
CA GLY A 175 -14.88 -10.85 4.31
C GLY A 175 -15.76 -12.06 4.05
N GLN A 176 -15.75 -13.11 4.90
CA GLN A 176 -16.63 -14.28 4.81
C GLN A 176 -17.49 -14.49 6.07
N ASP A 177 -17.25 -13.75 7.15
CA ASP A 177 -18.09 -13.80 8.33
C ASP A 177 -19.37 -12.97 8.09
N TYR A 178 -20.42 -13.57 7.55
CA TYR A 178 -21.66 -12.81 7.36
C TYR A 178 -22.42 -12.54 8.67
N ALA A 179 -22.10 -13.25 9.75
CA ALA A 179 -22.79 -13.10 11.03
C ALA A 179 -22.43 -11.77 11.72
N HIS A 180 -21.21 -11.26 11.53
CA HIS A 180 -20.80 -9.98 12.12
C HIS A 180 -21.62 -8.78 11.60
N PHE A 181 -22.30 -8.88 10.45
CA PHE A 181 -23.21 -7.84 9.98
C PHE A 181 -24.33 -7.56 10.98
N GLY A 182 -24.90 -8.60 11.58
CA GLY A 182 -25.89 -8.44 12.64
C GLY A 182 -25.27 -7.93 13.94
N ALA A 183 -24.15 -8.53 14.36
CA ALA A 183 -23.56 -8.28 15.67
C ALA A 183 -22.81 -6.93 15.78
N VAL A 184 -22.09 -6.52 14.73
CA VAL A 184 -21.20 -5.33 14.73
C VAL A 184 -21.82 -4.17 13.96
N HIS A 185 -22.51 -4.44 12.86
CA HIS A 185 -23.09 -3.40 12.00
C HIS A 185 -24.59 -3.15 12.25
N GLY A 186 -25.25 -4.00 13.04
CA GLY A 186 -26.68 -3.85 13.36
C GLY A 186 -27.60 -4.05 12.16
N VAL A 187 -27.16 -4.81 11.15
CA VAL A 187 -27.98 -5.15 9.99
C VAL A 187 -29.09 -6.12 10.40
N PRO A 188 -30.37 -5.78 10.19
CA PRO A 188 -31.49 -6.67 10.47
C PRO A 188 -31.51 -7.85 9.49
N GLY A 189 -31.21 -9.05 10.00
CA GLY A 189 -31.31 -10.30 9.26
C GLY A 189 -30.00 -10.75 8.60
N ALA A 190 -30.02 -11.99 8.08
CA ALA A 190 -28.86 -12.56 7.38
C ALA A 190 -28.77 -11.95 5.96
N PRO A 191 -27.62 -11.36 5.58
CA PRO A 191 -27.46 -10.83 4.24
C PRO A 191 -27.50 -11.94 3.18
N ALA A 192 -28.02 -11.61 1.99
CA ALA A 192 -27.83 -12.44 0.82
C ALA A 192 -26.50 -12.06 0.15
N ALA A 193 -25.57 -13.01 0.04
CA ALA A 193 -24.23 -12.75 -0.47
C ALA A 193 -23.89 -13.62 -1.68
N GLU A 194 -23.17 -13.04 -2.64
CA GLU A 194 -22.50 -13.76 -3.73
C GLU A 194 -20.98 -13.59 -3.57
N PHE A 195 -20.25 -14.71 -3.63
CA PHE A 195 -18.79 -14.70 -3.53
C PHE A 195 -18.17 -15.28 -4.80
N LYS A 196 -17.21 -14.54 -5.36
CA LYS A 196 -16.45 -14.93 -6.56
C LYS A 196 -14.96 -14.76 -6.31
N VAL A 197 -14.17 -15.69 -6.83
CA VAL A 197 -12.71 -15.59 -6.86
C VAL A 197 -12.27 -15.69 -8.30
N ASP A 198 -11.41 -14.76 -8.72
CA ASP A 198 -10.80 -14.74 -10.04
C ASP A 198 -9.32 -14.39 -9.91
N ALA A 199 -8.46 -15.38 -10.17
CA ALA A 199 -7.02 -15.30 -9.98
C ALA A 199 -6.62 -14.71 -8.60
N TRP A 200 -6.11 -13.47 -8.59
CA TRP A 200 -5.63 -12.76 -7.41
C TRP A 200 -6.68 -11.85 -6.77
N SER A 201 -7.90 -11.84 -7.31
CA SER A 201 -9.00 -11.01 -6.84
C SER A 201 -10.12 -11.86 -6.27
N ARG A 202 -10.80 -11.34 -5.27
CA ARG A 202 -12.08 -11.85 -4.76
C ARG A 202 -13.10 -10.74 -4.73
N ARG A 203 -14.34 -11.07 -5.06
CA ARG A 203 -15.49 -10.17 -4.98
C ARG A 203 -16.55 -10.76 -4.06
N ASN A 204 -17.06 -9.96 -3.15
CA ASN A 204 -18.21 -10.26 -2.32
C ASN A 204 -19.29 -9.21 -2.55
N THR A 205 -20.45 -9.63 -3.04
CA THR A 205 -21.62 -8.76 -3.22
C THR A 205 -22.65 -9.11 -2.16
N VAL A 206 -22.85 -8.20 -1.21
CA VAL A 206 -23.76 -8.36 -0.09
C VAL A 206 -25.00 -7.48 -0.30
N ASN A 207 -26.18 -8.09 -0.33
CA ASN A 207 -27.46 -7.39 -0.35
C ASN A 207 -28.10 -7.46 1.04
N ALA A 208 -28.43 -6.30 1.60
CA ALA A 208 -28.98 -6.18 2.94
C ALA A 208 -29.99 -5.03 3.04
N GLU A 209 -30.89 -5.11 4.04
CA GLU A 209 -31.67 -3.95 4.46
C GLU A 209 -30.87 -3.18 5.51
N MET A 210 -30.61 -1.90 5.24
CA MET A 210 -29.83 -1.05 6.13
C MET A 210 -30.70 0.05 6.72
N LYS A 211 -30.52 0.34 8.00
CA LYS A 211 -31.20 1.45 8.66
C LYS A 211 -30.50 2.75 8.28
N THR A 212 -31.25 3.69 7.72
CA THR A 212 -30.76 5.02 7.33
C THR A 212 -31.60 6.12 8.00
N PRO A 213 -31.17 7.39 7.94
CA PRO A 213 -32.01 8.51 8.40
C PRO A 213 -33.39 8.58 7.72
N LYS A 214 -33.56 7.98 6.54
CA LYS A 214 -34.83 7.92 5.79
C LYS A 214 -35.65 6.65 6.06
N GLY A 215 -35.20 5.75 6.93
CA GLY A 215 -35.84 4.46 7.22
C GLY A 215 -35.00 3.26 6.77
N LEU A 216 -35.62 2.07 6.78
CA LEU A 216 -35.01 0.85 6.25
C LEU A 216 -34.98 0.90 4.72
N MET A 217 -33.81 0.71 4.13
CA MET A 217 -33.64 0.73 2.67
C MET A 217 -32.81 -0.48 2.23
N LYS A 218 -33.15 -1.01 1.06
CA LYS A 218 -32.31 -2.02 0.40
C LYS A 218 -31.03 -1.36 -0.09
N ALA A 219 -29.91 -2.00 0.18
CA ALA A 219 -28.62 -1.56 -0.27
C ALA A 219 -27.74 -2.77 -0.60
N GLN A 220 -26.76 -2.51 -1.45
CA GLN A 220 -25.79 -3.48 -1.92
C GLN A 220 -24.39 -2.98 -1.55
N ILE A 221 -23.56 -3.90 -1.08
CA ILE A 221 -22.16 -3.64 -0.74
C ILE A 221 -21.34 -4.55 -1.63
N ASP A 222 -20.58 -3.95 -2.54
CA ASP A 222 -19.67 -4.64 -3.44
C ASP A 222 -18.24 -4.47 -2.90
N VAL A 223 -17.69 -5.55 -2.35
CA VAL A 223 -16.30 -5.60 -1.87
C VAL A 223 -15.46 -6.32 -2.91
N THR A 224 -14.48 -5.65 -3.48
CA THR A 224 -13.43 -6.29 -4.29
C THR A 224 -12.11 -6.21 -3.53
N ALA A 225 -11.41 -7.33 -3.37
CA ALA A 225 -10.08 -7.35 -2.76
C ALA A 225 -9.11 -8.05 -3.71
N THR A 226 -7.99 -7.37 -4.00
CA THR A 226 -6.96 -7.86 -4.92
C THR A 226 -5.67 -8.06 -4.12
N GLY A 227 -5.27 -9.32 -3.93
CA GLY A 227 -4.20 -9.67 -3.02
C GLY A 227 -4.51 -9.33 -1.54
N PRO A 228 -3.48 -9.31 -0.68
CA PRO A 228 -3.65 -9.12 0.76
C PRO A 228 -3.77 -7.66 1.21
N GLY A 229 -3.28 -6.71 0.41
CA GLY A 229 -3.07 -5.32 0.84
C GLY A 229 -3.98 -4.28 0.18
N GLN A 230 -4.96 -4.71 -0.62
CA GLN A 230 -5.89 -3.81 -1.29
C GLN A 230 -7.33 -4.35 -1.26
N SER A 231 -8.26 -3.50 -0.80
CA SER A 231 -9.69 -3.74 -0.90
C SER A 231 -10.43 -2.44 -1.23
N ILE A 232 -11.34 -2.54 -2.19
CA ILE A 232 -12.23 -1.47 -2.65
C ILE A 232 -13.65 -1.89 -2.25
N VAL A 233 -14.35 -1.02 -1.53
CA VAL A 233 -15.74 -1.25 -1.11
C VAL A 233 -16.61 -0.18 -1.75
N GLU A 234 -17.55 -0.61 -2.58
CA GLU A 234 -18.56 0.23 -3.22
C GLU A 234 -19.89 0.00 -2.52
N TYR A 235 -20.49 1.07 -1.99
CA TYR A 235 -21.81 1.04 -1.37
C TYR A 235 -22.83 1.57 -2.37
N LYS A 236 -23.78 0.72 -2.77
CA LYS A 236 -24.88 1.07 -3.67
C LYS A 236 -26.19 1.14 -2.89
N ASP A 237 -26.82 2.30 -2.86
CA ASP A 237 -28.17 2.48 -2.35
C ASP A 237 -29.08 3.15 -3.39
N VAL A 238 -30.32 3.47 -3.02
CA VAL A 238 -31.29 4.17 -3.89
C VAL A 238 -30.88 5.60 -4.28
N THR A 239 -29.75 6.12 -3.78
CA THR A 239 -29.16 7.39 -4.19
C THR A 239 -27.99 7.24 -5.17
N HIS A 240 -27.72 6.03 -5.67
CA HIS A 240 -26.86 5.85 -6.85
C HIS A 240 -27.47 6.59 -8.03
N VAL A 241 -27.02 7.82 -8.23
CA VAL A 241 -27.32 8.60 -9.43
C VAL A 241 -26.46 7.99 -10.53
N VAL A 242 -27.11 7.30 -11.46
CA VAL A 242 -26.48 6.79 -12.69
C VAL A 242 -26.17 7.95 -13.61
#